data_AF-S4RYY6-F1
#
_entry.id   AF-S4RYY6-F1
#
_cell.length_a   1.000
_cell.length_b   1.000
_cell.length_c   1.000
_cell.angle_alpha   90.00
_cell.angle_beta   90.00
_cell.angle_gamma   90.00
#
_symmetry.space_group_name_H-M   'P 1'
#
loop_
_entity.id
_entity.type
_entity.pdbx_description
1 polymer ?
#
loop_
_entity_poly.entity_id
_entity_poly.type
_entity_poly.pdbx_seq_one_letter_code
_entity_poly.pdbx_strand_id
1 'polypeptide(L)'
;SAANGGCRLSIQADKRAHHNALERKRRDHIKDSFHSLRDSVPSLQGEKVNLKKASRAQILNKATEYIQYMRRKNHAHQQDIDDLKRQNNLLEQQGAAAVRVLEKVKASQSTTFPASSATGDGARFTNSKGGTVSAFDGGSGSSSESEGE
;
A
#
# COMPACT_ATOMS: atom_id res chain seq x y z
N SER A 1 73.13 11.21 29.31
CA SER A 1 71.71 11.64 29.34
C SER A 1 71.01 11.38 28.00
N ALA A 2 70.96 10.12 27.53
CA ALA A 2 70.46 9.77 26.18
C ALA A 2 69.22 8.84 26.17
N ALA A 3 68.85 8.24 27.30
CA ALA A 3 67.77 7.26 27.36
C ALA A 3 66.34 7.85 27.33
N ASN A 4 66.18 9.16 27.60
CA ASN A 4 64.87 9.80 27.74
C ASN A 4 64.28 10.32 26.41
N GLY A 5 65.09 10.41 25.35
CA GLY A 5 64.65 10.87 24.02
C GLY A 5 63.96 9.78 23.19
N GLY A 6 64.41 8.53 23.29
CA GLY A 6 63.88 7.41 22.49
C GLY A 6 62.43 7.03 22.85
N CYS A 7 62.09 7.10 24.15
CA CYS A 7 60.76 6.72 24.65
C CYS A 7 59.66 7.74 24.28
N ARG A 8 60.00 9.03 24.18
CA ARG A 8 59.03 10.05 23.73
C ARG A 8 58.74 9.96 22.23
N LEU A 9 59.73 9.62 21.42
CA LEU A 9 59.57 9.45 19.98
C LEU A 9 58.76 8.19 19.62
N SER A 10 58.94 7.09 20.35
CA SER A 10 58.15 5.86 20.16
C SER A 10 56.67 6.09 20.51
N ILE A 11 56.37 6.73 21.64
CA ILE A 11 54.98 7.07 22.01
C ILE A 11 54.32 7.99 20.98
N GLN A 12 55.06 8.93 20.40
CA GLN A 12 54.54 9.82 19.37
C GLN A 12 54.30 9.09 18.04
N ALA A 13 55.16 8.12 17.69
CA ALA A 13 54.99 7.23 16.56
C ALA A 13 53.76 6.31 16.75
N ASP A 14 53.57 5.75 17.94
CA ASP A 14 52.42 4.90 18.28
C ASP A 14 51.11 5.69 18.22
N LYS A 15 51.07 6.92 18.75
CA LYS A 15 49.91 7.81 18.61
C LYS A 15 49.59 8.10 17.14
N ARG A 16 50.60 8.33 16.30
CA ARG A 16 50.44 8.57 14.86
C ARG A 16 49.95 7.30 14.15
N ALA A 17 50.48 6.13 14.50
CA ALA A 17 50.06 4.85 13.94
C ALA A 17 48.60 4.53 14.29
N HIS A 18 48.21 4.74 15.55
CA HIS A 18 46.83 4.56 16.02
C HIS A 18 45.87 5.52 15.30
N HIS A 19 46.21 6.81 15.20
CA HIS A 19 45.41 7.77 14.43
C HIS A 19 45.26 7.36 12.96
N ASN A 20 46.34 6.91 12.31
CA ASN A 20 46.30 6.40 10.93
C ASN A 20 45.46 5.13 10.78
N ALA A 21 45.43 4.27 11.81
CA ALA A 21 44.57 3.09 11.83
C ALA A 21 43.09 3.47 11.92
N LEU A 22 42.73 4.39 12.83
CA LEU A 22 41.36 4.89 12.96
C LEU A 22 40.86 5.58 11.70
N GLU A 23 41.70 6.42 11.08
CA GLU A 23 41.31 7.11 9.84
C GLU A 23 41.15 6.13 8.66
N ARG A 24 41.98 5.08 8.58
CA ARG A 24 41.77 4.01 7.60
C ARG A 24 40.40 3.35 7.78
N LYS A 25 40.06 2.95 9.01
CA LYS A 25 38.74 2.40 9.33
C LYS A 25 37.62 3.35 8.92
N ARG A 26 37.72 4.65 9.25
CA ARG A 26 36.73 5.66 8.84
C ARG A 26 36.57 5.72 7.32
N ARG A 27 37.68 5.72 6.56
CA ARG A 27 37.65 5.76 5.10
C ARG A 27 37.01 4.53 4.48
N ASP A 28 37.23 3.35 5.06
CA ASP A 28 36.60 2.12 4.59
C ASP A 28 35.09 2.15 4.81
N HIS A 29 34.63 2.61 5.99
CA HIS A 29 33.19 2.78 6.24
C HIS A 29 32.53 3.76 5.25
N ILE A 30 33.22 4.86 4.92
CA ILE A 30 32.73 5.82 3.91
C ILE A 30 32.70 5.16 2.53
N LYS A 31 33.73 4.38 2.19
CA LYS A 31 33.80 3.65 0.92
C LYS A 31 32.60 2.69 0.79
N ASP A 32 32.28 1.94 1.83
CA ASP A 32 31.14 1.03 1.85
C ASP A 32 29.81 1.79 1.70
N SER A 33 29.67 2.93 2.39
CA SER A 33 28.49 3.80 2.25
C SER A 33 28.30 4.29 0.80
N PHE A 34 29.40 4.60 0.09
CA PHE A 34 29.34 4.97 -1.34
C PHE A 34 28.95 3.78 -2.23
N HIS A 35 29.37 2.56 -1.90
CA HIS A 35 28.93 1.36 -2.62
C HIS A 35 27.42 1.13 -2.43
N SER A 36 26.93 1.17 -1.17
CA SER A 36 25.48 1.05 -0.89
C SER A 36 24.66 2.13 -1.60
N LEU A 37 25.16 3.37 -1.63
CA LEU A 37 24.48 4.46 -2.34
C LEU A 37 24.45 4.22 -3.86
N ARG A 38 25.57 3.80 -4.46
CA ARG A 38 25.63 3.45 -5.89
C ARG A 38 24.61 2.38 -6.23
N ASP A 39 24.56 1.34 -5.40
CA ASP A 39 23.70 0.18 -5.61
C ASP A 39 22.22 0.47 -5.29
N SER A 40 21.88 1.64 -4.75
CA SER A 40 20.49 2.08 -4.54
C SER A 40 19.96 2.99 -5.67
N VAL A 41 20.84 3.44 -6.58
CA VAL A 41 20.49 4.37 -7.66
C VAL A 41 20.47 3.60 -9.00
N PRO A 42 19.29 3.37 -9.61
CA PRO A 42 19.16 2.51 -10.79
C PRO A 42 20.04 2.89 -11.99
N SER A 43 20.28 4.19 -12.19
CA SER A 43 21.13 4.69 -13.29
C SER A 43 22.62 4.36 -13.14
N LEU A 44 23.04 3.92 -11.95
CA LEU A 44 24.42 3.54 -11.64
C LEU A 44 24.64 2.01 -11.57
N GLN A 45 23.58 1.22 -11.63
CA GLN A 45 23.62 -0.25 -11.52
C GLN A 45 23.94 -0.96 -12.86
N GLY A 46 24.10 -0.23 -13.97
CA GLY A 46 24.22 -0.80 -15.31
C GLY A 46 25.66 -1.04 -15.82
N GLU A 47 25.86 -2.17 -16.51
CA GLU A 47 27.15 -2.67 -17.05
C GLU A 47 27.93 -1.66 -17.91
N LYS A 48 27.23 -0.75 -18.61
CA LYS A 48 27.86 0.28 -19.47
C LYS A 48 28.58 1.38 -18.68
N VAL A 49 28.17 1.64 -17.44
CA VAL A 49 28.90 2.52 -16.52
C VAL A 49 29.70 1.60 -15.62
N ASN A 50 30.75 0.98 -16.18
CA ASN A 50 31.66 0.03 -15.53
C ASN A 50 31.58 0.16 -13.99
N LEU A 51 30.75 -0.65 -13.32
CA LEU A 51 30.18 -0.30 -12.00
C LEU A 51 31.26 0.01 -10.96
N LYS A 52 32.45 -0.59 -11.12
CA LYS A 52 33.64 -0.37 -10.30
C LYS A 52 34.29 1.02 -10.47
N LYS A 53 33.85 1.84 -11.44
CA LYS A 53 34.47 3.10 -11.86
C LYS A 53 33.59 4.35 -11.70
N ALA A 54 32.34 4.22 -11.26
CA ALA A 54 31.51 5.39 -10.99
C ALA A 54 32.21 6.27 -9.94
N SER A 55 32.61 7.48 -10.32
CA SER A 55 33.35 8.37 -9.42
C SER A 55 32.45 8.84 -8.27
N ARG A 56 33.04 9.21 -7.13
CA ARG A 56 32.29 9.72 -5.97
C ARG A 56 31.37 10.88 -6.33
N ALA A 57 31.86 11.81 -7.15
CA ALA A 57 31.07 12.95 -7.63
C ALA A 57 29.87 12.49 -8.48
N GLN A 58 30.07 11.53 -9.39
CA GLN A 58 28.97 10.97 -10.18
C GLN A 58 27.93 10.26 -9.31
N ILE A 59 28.35 9.52 -8.29
CA ILE A 59 27.43 8.86 -7.35
C ILE A 59 26.55 9.91 -6.66
N LEU A 60 27.15 10.99 -6.15
CA LEU A 60 26.41 12.06 -5.50
C LEU A 60 25.44 12.75 -6.47
N ASN A 61 25.91 13.13 -7.66
CA ASN A 61 25.06 13.80 -8.66
C ASN A 61 23.87 12.93 -9.08
N LYS A 62 24.11 11.64 -9.38
CA LYS A 62 23.03 10.72 -9.77
C LYS A 62 22.08 10.39 -8.62
N ALA A 63 22.57 10.31 -7.39
CA ALA A 63 21.69 10.18 -6.23
C ALA A 63 20.80 11.42 -6.05
N THR A 64 21.36 12.63 -6.18
CA THR A 64 20.58 13.87 -6.11
C THR A 64 19.52 13.96 -7.20
N GLU A 65 19.90 13.67 -8.45
CA GLU A 65 18.96 13.61 -9.59
C GLU A 65 17.85 12.59 -9.32
N TYR A 66 18.19 11.40 -8.82
CA TYR A 66 17.23 10.34 -8.56
C TYR A 66 16.24 10.69 -7.45
N ILE A 67 16.69 11.32 -6.35
CA ILE A 67 15.81 11.81 -5.28
C ILE A 67 14.81 12.83 -5.83
N GLN A 68 15.28 13.79 -6.64
CA GLN A 68 14.40 14.80 -7.24
C GLN A 68 13.40 14.19 -8.22
N TYR A 69 13.84 13.21 -9.02
CA TYR A 69 12.97 12.45 -9.91
C TYR A 69 11.88 11.70 -9.13
N MET A 70 12.27 10.93 -8.11
CA MET A 70 11.33 10.15 -7.31
C MET A 70 10.34 11.02 -6.55
N ARG A 71 10.74 12.21 -6.07
CA ARG A 71 9.81 13.19 -5.48
C ARG A 71 8.73 13.63 -6.47
N ARG A 72 9.12 14.01 -7.70
CA ARG A 72 8.16 14.39 -8.74
C ARG A 72 7.26 13.24 -9.14
N LYS A 73 7.83 12.03 -9.29
CA LYS A 73 7.08 10.82 -9.64
C LYS A 73 6.06 10.45 -8.57
N ASN A 74 6.45 10.46 -7.29
CA ASN A 74 5.54 10.20 -6.18
C ASN A 74 4.43 11.25 -6.10
N HIS A 75 4.74 12.53 -6.38
CA HIS A 75 3.72 13.57 -6.41
C HIS A 75 2.69 13.35 -7.53
N ALA A 76 3.14 13.00 -8.74
CA ALA A 76 2.24 12.66 -9.84
C ALA A 76 1.35 11.46 -9.49
N HIS A 77 1.93 10.39 -8.93
CA HIS A 77 1.14 9.25 -8.47
C HIS A 77 0.14 9.61 -7.38
N GLN A 78 0.49 10.53 -6.47
CA GLN A 78 -0.45 11.01 -5.46
C GLN A 78 -1.61 11.78 -6.09
N GLN A 79 -1.35 12.61 -7.10
CA GLN A 79 -2.39 13.30 -7.86
C GLN A 79 -3.31 12.29 -8.58
N ASP A 80 -2.74 11.27 -9.23
CA ASP A 80 -3.51 10.21 -9.89
C ASP A 80 -4.42 9.48 -8.89
N ILE A 81 -3.90 9.16 -7.70
CA ILE A 81 -4.66 8.52 -6.62
C ILE A 81 -5.83 9.42 -6.18
N ASP A 82 -5.60 10.71 -6.00
CA ASP A 82 -6.62 11.64 -5.52
C ASP A 82 -7.71 11.88 -6.58
N ASP A 83 -7.33 11.93 -7.86
CA ASP A 83 -8.27 12.05 -8.97
C ASP A 83 -9.11 10.77 -9.13
N LEU A 84 -8.51 9.59 -9.04
CA LEU A 84 -9.23 8.32 -9.07
C LEU A 84 -10.19 8.18 -7.89
N LYS A 85 -9.78 8.61 -6.68
CA LYS A 85 -10.68 8.67 -5.52
C LYS A 85 -11.86 9.60 -5.78
N ARG A 86 -11.65 10.78 -6.37
CA ARG A 86 -12.73 11.71 -6.71
C ARG A 86 -13.71 11.08 -7.71
N GLN A 87 -13.20 10.40 -8.74
CA GLN A 87 -14.01 9.71 -9.73
C GLN A 87 -14.83 8.58 -9.11
N ASN A 88 -14.22 7.73 -8.27
CA ASN A 88 -14.94 6.65 -7.58
C ASN A 88 -16.05 7.19 -6.69
N ASN A 89 -15.78 8.24 -5.90
CA ASN A 89 -16.82 8.87 -5.08
C ASN A 89 -18.00 9.39 -5.91
N LEU A 90 -17.75 9.94 -7.11
CA LEU A 90 -18.83 10.40 -7.99
C LEU A 90 -19.64 9.23 -8.54
N LEU A 91 -18.98 8.15 -8.97
CA LEU A 91 -19.64 6.95 -9.47
C LEU A 91 -20.46 6.25 -8.38
N GLU A 92 -19.93 6.13 -7.16
CA GLU A 92 -20.65 5.58 -6.01
C GLU A 92 -21.89 6.42 -5.67
N GLN A 93 -21.78 7.75 -5.70
CA GLN A 93 -22.92 8.65 -5.51
C GLN A 93 -23.99 8.47 -6.59
N GLN A 94 -23.59 8.33 -7.86
CA GLN A 94 -24.50 8.08 -8.97
C GLN A 94 -25.18 6.71 -8.84
N GLY A 95 -24.42 5.67 -8.52
CA GLY A 95 -24.94 4.32 -8.27
C GLY A 95 -25.96 4.31 -7.14
N ALA A 96 -25.64 4.92 -6.00
CA ALA A 96 -26.55 5.03 -4.85
C ALA A 96 -27.82 5.81 -5.21
N ALA A 97 -27.71 6.88 -6.00
CA ALA A 97 -28.88 7.64 -6.46
C ALA A 97 -29.78 6.81 -7.39
N ALA A 98 -29.19 6.08 -8.33
CA ALA A 98 -29.94 5.21 -9.26
C ALA A 98 -30.71 4.11 -8.51
N VAL A 99 -30.07 3.46 -7.53
CA VAL A 99 -30.73 2.44 -6.68
C VAL A 99 -31.95 3.03 -5.96
N ARG A 100 -31.81 4.21 -5.34
CA ARG A 100 -32.94 4.88 -4.67
C ARG A 100 -34.10 5.20 -5.60
N VAL A 101 -33.83 5.60 -6.84
CA VAL A 101 -34.88 5.87 -7.84
C VAL A 101 -35.60 4.58 -8.22
N LEU A 102 -34.85 3.50 -8.47
CA LEU A 102 -35.42 2.20 -8.81
C LEU A 102 -36.27 1.63 -7.67
N GLU A 103 -35.84 1.77 -6.42
CA GLU A 103 -36.62 1.37 -5.24
C GLU A 103 -37.95 2.13 -5.15
N LYS A 104 -37.94 3.45 -5.39
CA LYS A 104 -39.16 4.26 -5.42
C LYS A 104 -40.12 3.82 -6.53
N VAL A 105 -39.61 3.60 -7.74
CA VAL A 105 -40.42 3.13 -8.88
C VAL A 105 -41.00 1.74 -8.62
N LYS A 106 -40.24 0.84 -7.98
CA LYS A 106 -40.71 -0.49 -7.59
C LYS A 106 -41.79 -0.42 -6.50
N ALA A 107 -41.62 0.45 -5.51
CA ALA A 107 -42.63 0.68 -4.47
C ALA A 107 -43.94 1.22 -5.06
N SER A 108 -43.88 2.15 -6.02
CA SER A 108 -45.06 2.70 -6.69
C SER A 108 -45.83 1.69 -7.56
N GLN A 109 -45.14 0.71 -8.16
CA GLN A 109 -45.79 -0.36 -8.94
C GLN A 109 -46.47 -1.43 -8.07
N SER A 110 -46.09 -1.55 -6.81
CA SER A 110 -46.72 -2.48 -5.86
C SER A 110 -48.11 -2.03 -5.40
N THR A 111 -48.42 -0.73 -5.47
CA THR A 111 -49.66 -0.15 -4.90
C THR A 111 -50.85 -0.05 -5.86
N THR A 112 -50.77 -0.58 -7.08
CA THR A 112 -51.83 -0.42 -8.11
C THR A 112 -52.79 -1.61 -8.28
N PHE A 113 -52.86 -2.55 -7.34
CA PHE A 113 -53.98 -3.49 -7.28
C PHE A 113 -54.98 -3.07 -6.20
N PRO A 114 -56.14 -2.48 -6.55
CA PRO A 114 -57.25 -2.45 -5.63
C PRO A 114 -57.76 -3.89 -5.51
N ALA A 115 -57.53 -4.50 -4.34
CA ALA A 115 -58.27 -5.68 -3.93
C ALA A 115 -59.73 -5.26 -3.70
N SER A 116 -60.50 -5.23 -4.78
CA SER A 116 -61.95 -5.04 -4.74
C SER A 116 -62.59 -6.29 -4.11
N SER A 117 -63.28 -6.06 -2.99
CA SER A 117 -64.40 -6.87 -2.46
C SER A 117 -64.19 -8.36 -2.21
N ALA A 118 -64.19 -8.78 -0.95
CA ALA A 118 -65.19 -9.71 -0.42
C ALA A 118 -65.04 -9.89 1.10
N THR A 119 -66.09 -9.50 1.81
CA THR A 119 -66.46 -9.99 3.13
C THR A 119 -66.50 -11.52 3.13
N GLY A 120 -66.02 -12.14 4.21
CA GLY A 120 -66.40 -13.53 4.55
C GLY A 120 -65.22 -14.51 4.59
N ASP A 121 -64.91 -14.90 5.82
CA ASP A 121 -64.61 -16.25 6.31
C ASP A 121 -63.67 -17.20 5.53
N GLY A 122 -62.88 -17.94 6.30
CA GLY A 122 -61.68 -18.66 5.84
C GLY A 122 -61.83 -19.50 4.56
N ALA A 123 -60.93 -19.27 3.59
CA ALA A 123 -60.83 -20.08 2.39
C ALA A 123 -59.40 -20.57 2.16
N ARG A 124 -59.20 -21.82 2.56
CA ARG A 124 -58.10 -22.74 2.29
C ARG A 124 -57.77 -22.74 0.78
N PHE A 125 -56.55 -22.37 0.41
CA PHE A 125 -56.09 -22.48 -0.98
C PHE A 125 -56.03 -23.95 -1.40
N THR A 126 -56.77 -24.31 -2.46
CA THR A 126 -56.67 -25.61 -3.14
C THR A 126 -56.24 -25.37 -4.58
N ASN A 127 -55.26 -26.15 -5.06
CA ASN A 127 -54.91 -26.21 -6.48
C ASN A 127 -55.96 -27.07 -7.21
N SER A 128 -56.15 -26.88 -8.52
CA SER A 128 -57.16 -27.54 -9.39
C SER A 128 -57.08 -29.08 -9.50
N LYS A 129 -56.27 -29.73 -8.64
CA LYS A 129 -56.19 -31.20 -8.49
C LYS A 129 -56.41 -31.70 -7.05
N GLY A 130 -56.94 -30.87 -6.14
CA GLY A 130 -57.52 -31.35 -4.88
C GLY A 130 -56.54 -31.91 -3.82
N GLY A 131 -55.29 -31.45 -3.79
CA GLY A 131 -54.34 -31.79 -2.72
C GLY A 131 -54.11 -30.62 -1.75
N THR A 132 -54.17 -30.88 -0.44
CA THR A 132 -53.84 -29.87 0.60
C THR A 132 -52.34 -29.71 0.70
N VAL A 133 -51.79 -28.54 0.38
CA VAL A 133 -50.37 -28.23 0.62
C VAL A 133 -50.25 -27.60 2.01
N SER A 134 -49.69 -28.33 2.97
CA SER A 134 -49.32 -27.78 4.27
C SER A 134 -48.07 -26.91 4.12
N ALA A 135 -48.05 -25.80 4.87
CA ALA A 135 -46.93 -24.88 4.98
C ALA A 135 -45.64 -25.65 5.33
N PHE A 136 -44.58 -25.40 4.56
CA PHE A 136 -43.23 -25.78 4.95
C PHE A 136 -42.82 -24.89 6.13
N ASP A 137 -42.69 -25.52 7.30
CA ASP A 137 -42.04 -24.97 8.48
C ASP A 137 -40.54 -25.27 8.32
N GLY A 138 -39.82 -24.29 7.79
CA GLY A 138 -38.40 -24.37 7.51
C GLY A 138 -37.58 -23.51 8.44
N GLY A 139 -37.69 -23.75 9.74
CA GLY A 139 -36.71 -23.26 10.69
C GLY A 139 -35.35 -23.93 10.45
N SER A 140 -34.28 -23.13 10.39
CA SER A 140 -32.96 -23.44 10.93
C SER A 140 -32.09 -22.19 10.88
N GLY A 141 -31.79 -21.64 12.06
CA GLY A 141 -30.70 -20.70 12.24
C GLY A 141 -29.35 -21.39 12.14
N SER A 142 -28.32 -20.61 11.83
CA SER A 142 -26.96 -20.92 12.24
C SER A 142 -26.25 -19.61 12.54
N SER A 143 -26.06 -19.37 13.84
CA SER A 143 -25.01 -18.50 14.39
C SER A 143 -23.65 -19.21 14.27
N SER A 144 -22.61 -18.45 14.65
CA SER A 144 -21.24 -18.89 15.01
C SER A 144 -20.23 -18.93 13.86
N GLU A 145 -18.95 -18.55 14.01
CA GLU A 145 -18.12 -17.87 15.03
C GLU A 145 -16.69 -17.89 14.45
N SER A 146 -15.92 -16.81 14.69
CA SER A 146 -14.50 -16.78 15.09
C SER A 146 -13.34 -17.40 14.25
N GLU A 147 -12.23 -16.63 14.31
CA GLU A 147 -10.79 -16.97 14.11
C GLU A 147 -10.30 -17.08 12.64
N GLY A 148 -9.13 -16.59 12.23
CA GLY A 148 -8.01 -15.93 12.89
C GLY A 148 -6.84 -15.89 11.91
N GLU A 149 -6.13 -14.77 11.82
CA GLU A 149 -4.67 -14.57 11.64
C GLU A 149 -4.36 -13.06 11.59
#